data_AF-A0A067BBY3-F1
#
_entry.id   AF-A0A067BBY3-F1
#
_cell.length_a   1.000
_cell.length_b   1.000
_cell.length_c   1.000
_cell.angle_alpha   90.00
_cell.angle_beta   90.00
_cell.angle_gamma   90.00
#
_symmetry.space_group_name_H-M   'P 1'
#
loop_
_entity.id
_entity.type
_entity.pdbx_description
1 polymer ?
#
loop_
_entity_poly.entity_id
_entity_poly.type
_entity_poly.pdbx_seq_one_letter_code
_entity_poly.pdbx_strand_id
1 'polypeptide(L)'
;MNASLVYAREVNMYNSLSPNSFMSLQLYSMGLRFLWANCLVLKGLKVAFHYLGNAQTTGENKMVRFCNLSSVLFIYVSGIALLNVNQLIEMNNKCRIDVPIYNLQRINVHLNVFDSWFVRALPTVFAIGLVNLVVVLALNHLLMRTWWRQLERNTLARQFIYNSSAILVEFFEENDFKPVDADVKAIAPLVVPARSLCTLQWLLTCHLIRFGLTESPAVVKAIVTRTASKQNGDLFMVVQDSDGNVRLYDAHKAEVQSLGMEVKILNNTNYIIA
;
A
#
# COMPACT_ATOMS: atom_id res chain seq x y z
N MET A 1 16.28 8.93 -15.97
CA MET A 1 15.07 9.75 -15.72
C MET A 1 15.15 11.15 -16.34
N ASN A 2 16.30 11.83 -16.30
CA ASN A 2 16.43 13.18 -16.85
C ASN A 2 16.17 13.24 -18.37
N ALA A 3 16.81 12.38 -19.16
CA ALA A 3 16.60 12.35 -20.62
C ALA A 3 15.14 12.04 -21.02
N SER A 4 14.46 11.17 -20.27
CA SER A 4 13.05 10.85 -20.52
C SER A 4 12.10 12.00 -20.18
N LEU A 5 12.41 12.81 -19.17
CA LEU A 5 11.61 13.99 -18.82
C LEU A 5 11.78 15.10 -19.84
N VAL A 6 13.01 15.34 -20.31
CA VAL A 6 13.29 16.26 -21.41
C VAL A 6 12.52 15.85 -22.67
N TYR A 7 12.60 14.58 -23.05
CA TYR A 7 11.86 14.05 -24.18
C TYR A 7 10.35 14.19 -24.02
N ALA A 8 9.78 13.75 -22.87
CA ALA A 8 8.35 13.83 -22.62
C ALA A 8 7.83 15.28 -22.68
N ARG A 9 8.64 16.24 -22.21
CA ARG A 9 8.32 17.66 -22.27
C ARG A 9 8.26 18.18 -23.70
N GLU A 10 9.31 17.98 -24.50
CA GLU A 10 9.35 18.47 -25.88
C GLU A 10 8.25 17.84 -26.74
N VAL A 11 8.03 16.54 -26.56
CA VAL A 11 6.96 15.80 -27.25
C VAL A 11 5.58 16.30 -26.82
N ASN A 12 5.36 16.60 -25.54
CA ASN A 12 4.11 17.18 -25.06
C ASN A 12 3.83 18.55 -25.67
N MET A 13 4.86 19.40 -25.81
CA MET A 13 4.71 20.69 -26.48
C MET A 13 4.37 20.52 -27.96
N TYR A 14 5.10 19.66 -28.67
CA TYR A 14 4.81 19.38 -30.08
C TYR A 14 3.39 18.83 -30.27
N ASN A 15 2.95 17.93 -29.39
CA ASN A 15 1.60 17.35 -29.41
C ASN A 15 0.51 18.38 -29.12
N SER A 16 0.81 19.42 -28.34
CA SER A 16 -0.14 20.51 -28.07
C SER A 16 -0.42 21.39 -29.30
N LEU A 17 0.55 21.50 -30.21
CA LEU A 17 0.45 22.25 -31.46
C LEU A 17 -0.15 21.42 -32.59
N SER A 18 0.18 20.13 -32.65
CA SER A 18 -0.36 19.16 -33.61
C SER A 18 -0.79 17.88 -32.89
N PRO A 19 -2.07 17.76 -32.50
CA PRO A 19 -2.54 16.64 -31.69
C PRO A 19 -2.46 15.31 -32.44
N ASN A 20 -1.72 14.36 -31.86
CA ASN A 20 -1.62 12.98 -32.33
C ASN A 20 -1.88 12.01 -31.17
N SER A 21 -2.91 11.18 -31.31
CA SER A 21 -3.33 10.21 -30.28
C SER A 21 -2.25 9.20 -29.90
N PHE A 22 -1.41 8.77 -30.85
CA PHE A 22 -0.33 7.83 -30.56
C PHE A 22 0.75 8.46 -29.66
N MET A 23 1.04 9.73 -29.90
CA MET A 23 2.00 10.50 -29.12
C MET A 23 1.46 10.79 -27.72
N SER A 24 0.16 11.10 -27.60
CA SER A 24 -0.52 11.19 -26.30
C SER A 24 -0.43 9.89 -25.50
N LEU A 25 -0.65 8.73 -26.14
CA LEU A 25 -0.53 7.42 -25.48
C LEU A 25 0.89 7.16 -24.98
N GLN A 26 1.90 7.51 -25.78
CA GLN A 26 3.30 7.40 -25.37
C GLN A 26 3.62 8.29 -24.17
N LEU A 27 3.10 9.54 -24.14
CA LEU A 27 3.25 10.46 -23.01
C LEU A 27 2.58 9.92 -21.74
N TYR A 28 1.39 9.34 -21.85
CA TYR A 28 0.72 8.69 -20.71
C TYR A 28 1.49 7.48 -20.18
N SER A 29 2.03 6.64 -21.08
CA SER A 29 2.91 5.53 -20.71
C SER A 29 4.15 6.01 -19.95
N MET A 30 4.75 7.14 -20.35
CA MET A 30 5.85 7.74 -19.60
C MET A 30 5.40 8.28 -18.24
N GLY A 31 4.21 8.88 -18.16
CA GLY A 31 3.60 9.39 -16.92
C GLY A 31 3.30 8.31 -15.89
N LEU A 32 2.93 7.10 -16.32
CA LEU A 32 2.71 5.95 -15.42
C LEU A 32 3.92 5.60 -14.56
N ARG A 33 5.14 6.00 -14.94
CA ARG A 33 6.33 5.76 -14.11
C ARG A 33 6.30 6.51 -12.78
N PHE A 34 5.59 7.65 -12.72
CA PHE A 34 5.42 8.41 -11.48
C PHE A 34 4.57 7.66 -10.45
N LEU A 35 3.77 6.67 -10.86
CA LEU A 35 3.04 5.79 -9.97
C LEU A 35 4.00 5.00 -9.06
N TRP A 36 5.14 4.53 -9.60
CA TRP A 36 6.18 3.88 -8.79
C TRP A 36 6.79 4.84 -7.77
N ALA A 37 6.97 6.12 -8.13
CA ALA A 37 7.44 7.13 -7.19
C ALA A 37 6.41 7.36 -6.06
N ASN A 38 5.11 7.45 -6.38
CA ASN A 38 4.04 7.53 -5.38
C ASN A 38 4.04 6.30 -4.45
N CYS A 39 4.15 5.09 -5.00
CA CYS A 39 4.23 3.87 -4.21
C CYS A 39 5.48 3.84 -3.30
N LEU A 40 6.63 4.31 -3.80
CA LEU A 40 7.86 4.42 -3.02
C LEU A 40 7.71 5.42 -1.88
N VAL A 41 7.14 6.60 -2.14
CA VAL A 41 6.86 7.62 -1.12
C VAL A 41 5.89 7.07 -0.08
N LEU A 42 4.81 6.40 -0.49
CA LEU A 42 3.85 5.79 0.43
C LEU A 42 4.50 4.74 1.33
N LYS A 43 5.32 3.86 0.74
CA LYS A 43 6.06 2.84 1.49
C LYS A 43 7.05 3.47 2.46
N GLY A 44 7.78 4.50 2.03
CA GLY A 44 8.68 5.28 2.87
C GLY A 44 7.96 5.94 4.05
N LEU A 45 6.80 6.57 3.80
CA LEU A 45 5.96 7.17 4.84
C LEU A 45 5.44 6.12 5.83
N LYS A 46 4.98 4.96 5.35
CA LYS A 46 4.53 3.86 6.21
C LYS A 46 5.64 3.43 7.17
N VAL A 47 6.84 3.20 6.64
CA VAL A 47 8.01 2.80 7.43
C VAL A 47 8.44 3.90 8.40
N ALA A 48 8.45 5.16 7.95
CA ALA A 48 8.76 6.30 8.80
C ALA A 48 7.77 6.43 9.97
N PHE A 49 6.46 6.31 9.72
CA PHE A 49 5.46 6.36 10.79
C PHE A 49 5.52 5.15 11.72
N HIS A 50 5.95 3.99 11.23
CA HIS A 50 6.19 2.83 12.08
C HIS A 50 7.33 3.11 13.09
N TYR A 51 8.47 3.65 12.64
CA TYR A 51 9.60 3.95 13.52
C TYR A 51 9.41 5.20 14.38
N LEU A 52 8.75 6.25 13.88
CA LEU A 52 8.53 7.50 14.60
C LEU A 52 7.40 7.42 15.63
N GLY A 53 6.49 6.44 15.51
CA GLY A 53 5.37 6.30 16.41
C GLY A 53 5.77 5.68 17.74
N ASN A 54 5.36 6.28 18.86
CA ASN A 54 5.52 5.68 20.20
C ASN A 54 4.74 4.36 20.38
N ALA A 55 3.77 4.09 19.49
CA ALA A 55 2.89 2.93 19.52
C ALA A 55 3.40 1.76 18.65
N GLN A 56 4.73 1.58 18.55
CA GLN A 56 5.34 0.49 17.76
C GLN A 56 4.87 -0.90 18.21
N THR A 57 4.54 -1.05 19.49
CA THR A 57 4.24 -2.33 20.14
C THR A 57 2.75 -2.62 20.30
N THR A 58 1.90 -1.58 20.34
CA THR A 58 0.47 -1.71 20.64
C THR A 58 -0.42 -1.79 19.40
N GLY A 59 0.11 -1.41 18.24
CA GLY A 59 -0.62 -1.48 16.96
C GLY A 59 -1.86 -0.62 16.93
N GLU A 60 -1.77 0.52 17.61
CA GLU A 60 -2.78 1.58 17.65
C GLU A 60 -2.38 2.76 16.76
N ASN A 61 -1.28 2.63 15.99
CA ASN A 61 -0.75 3.70 15.18
C ASN A 61 -1.59 3.95 13.92
N LYS A 62 -2.63 4.78 14.07
CA LYS A 62 -3.56 5.15 12.98
C LYS A 62 -2.87 5.70 11.73
N MET A 63 -1.67 6.29 11.85
CA MET A 63 -0.92 6.80 10.71
C MET A 63 -0.34 5.66 9.85
N VAL A 64 0.18 4.61 10.49
CA VAL A 64 0.64 3.41 9.77
C VAL A 64 -0.54 2.77 9.04
N ARG A 65 -1.72 2.69 9.67
CA ARG A 65 -2.94 2.24 9.00
C ARG A 65 -3.30 3.12 7.81
N PHE A 66 -3.26 4.44 7.97
CA PHE A 66 -3.61 5.38 6.89
C PHE A 66 -2.73 5.19 5.65
N CYS A 67 -1.45 4.82 5.82
CA CYS A 67 -0.52 4.55 4.73
C CYS A 67 -0.69 3.18 4.03
N ASN A 68 -1.89 2.59 4.07
CA ASN A 68 -2.23 1.38 3.31
C ASN A 68 -3.41 1.63 2.37
N LEU A 69 -3.38 0.93 1.23
CA LEU A 69 -4.41 0.89 0.21
C LEU A 69 -5.12 -0.47 0.26
N SER A 70 -6.44 -0.48 0.05
CA SER A 70 -7.21 -1.73 0.03
C SER A 70 -7.03 -2.50 -1.27
N SER A 71 -6.90 -1.79 -2.40
CA SER A 71 -6.87 -2.40 -3.74
C SER A 71 -5.93 -1.65 -4.68
N VAL A 72 -5.45 -2.36 -5.69
CA VAL A 72 -4.66 -1.81 -6.81
C VAL A 72 -5.44 -0.71 -7.56
N LEU A 73 -6.79 -0.75 -7.54
CA LEU A 73 -7.62 0.26 -8.18
C LEU A 73 -7.28 1.68 -7.72
N PHE A 74 -7.06 1.89 -6.42
CA PHE A 74 -6.71 3.21 -5.89
C PHE A 74 -5.32 3.68 -6.35
N ILE A 75 -4.40 2.75 -6.60
CA ILE A 75 -3.10 3.07 -7.19
C ILE A 75 -3.30 3.63 -8.61
N TYR A 76 -4.17 3.00 -9.41
CA TYR A 76 -4.49 3.50 -10.76
C TYR A 76 -5.27 4.81 -10.75
N VAL A 77 -6.20 5.01 -9.81
CA VAL A 77 -6.89 6.29 -9.61
C VAL A 77 -5.89 7.41 -9.31
N SER A 78 -4.87 7.13 -8.47
CA SER A 78 -3.76 8.07 -8.24
C SER A 78 -2.99 8.39 -9.53
N GLY A 79 -2.85 7.42 -10.42
CA GLY A 79 -2.21 7.59 -11.72
C GLY A 79 -2.87 8.66 -12.61
N ILE A 80 -4.20 8.82 -12.54
CA ILE A 80 -4.94 9.79 -13.39
C ILE A 80 -4.44 11.22 -13.18
N ALA A 81 -4.25 11.64 -11.92
CA ALA A 81 -3.73 12.97 -11.62
C ALA A 81 -2.27 13.15 -12.10
N LEU A 82 -1.49 12.07 -12.13
CA LEU A 82 -0.09 12.08 -12.56
C LEU A 82 0.09 12.12 -14.08
N LEU A 83 -0.96 11.83 -14.86
CA LEU A 83 -0.90 11.93 -16.33
C LEU A 83 -0.66 13.38 -16.81
N ASN A 84 -1.03 14.36 -16.00
CA ASN A 84 -0.91 15.80 -16.34
C ASN A 84 0.42 16.43 -15.88
N VAL A 85 1.40 15.64 -15.40
CA VAL A 85 2.68 16.16 -14.90
C VAL A 85 3.44 16.98 -15.95
N ASN A 86 3.39 16.59 -17.23
CA ASN A 86 4.09 17.31 -18.29
C ASN A 86 3.54 18.73 -18.51
N GLN A 87 2.22 18.91 -18.38
CA GLN A 87 1.60 20.23 -18.46
C GLN A 87 1.99 21.11 -17.28
N LEU A 88 2.04 20.52 -16.08
CA LEU A 88 2.46 21.20 -14.85
C LEU A 88 3.92 21.68 -14.92
N ILE A 89 4.80 20.88 -15.53
CA ILE A 89 6.21 21.27 -15.73
C ILE A 89 6.31 22.50 -16.64
N GLU A 90 5.52 22.55 -17.72
CA GLU A 90 5.57 23.67 -18.66
C GLU A 90 5.00 24.96 -18.05
N MET A 91 3.93 24.86 -17.26
CA MET A 91 3.34 26.01 -16.55
C MET A 91 4.32 26.67 -15.57
N ASN A 92 5.25 25.91 -15.01
CA ASN A 92 6.25 26.42 -14.06
C ASN A 92 7.57 26.84 -14.74
N ASN A 93 7.66 26.72 -16.07
CA ASN A 93 8.84 27.16 -16.81
C ASN A 93 8.90 28.70 -16.89
N LYS A 94 10.06 29.28 -16.59
CA LYS A 94 10.26 30.75 -16.59
C LYS A 94 10.45 31.31 -18.00
N CYS A 95 11.24 30.60 -18.80
CA CYS A 95 11.71 31.08 -20.09
C CYS A 95 12.07 29.88 -20.96
N ARG A 96 11.84 29.99 -22.26
CA ARG A 96 12.26 29.02 -23.27
C ARG A 96 13.01 29.80 -24.35
N ILE A 97 14.20 29.33 -24.69
CA ILE A 97 15.01 29.90 -25.78
C ILE A 97 15.33 28.75 -26.71
N ASP A 98 14.71 28.75 -27.89
CA ASP A 98 15.01 27.80 -28.94
C ASP A 98 16.19 28.34 -29.76
N VAL A 99 17.33 27.63 -29.70
CA VAL A 99 18.55 28.03 -30.38
C VAL A 99 18.67 27.28 -31.71
N PRO A 100 18.73 27.97 -32.86
CA PRO A 100 18.99 27.31 -34.12
C PRO A 100 20.44 26.83 -34.20
N ILE A 101 20.65 25.66 -34.82
CA ILE A 101 21.93 24.94 -34.88
C ILE A 101 23.08 25.81 -35.42
N TYR A 102 22.81 26.71 -36.36
CA TYR A 102 23.82 27.58 -36.96
C TYR A 102 24.33 28.71 -36.04
N ASN A 103 23.69 28.97 -34.90
CA ASN A 103 24.07 30.03 -33.96
C ASN A 103 24.77 29.52 -32.68
N LEU A 104 24.98 28.21 -32.54
CA LEU A 104 25.51 27.59 -31.31
C LEU A 104 26.85 28.18 -30.83
N GLN A 105 27.74 28.60 -31.75
CA GLN A 105 29.05 29.18 -31.40
C GLN A 105 29.02 30.66 -30.99
N ARG A 106 27.91 31.39 -31.21
CA ARG A 106 27.86 32.85 -31.05
C ARG A 106 27.06 33.33 -29.84
N ILE A 107 26.67 32.42 -28.95
CA ILE A 107 25.67 32.68 -27.91
C ILE A 107 26.36 32.90 -26.57
N ASN A 108 26.32 34.15 -26.10
CA ASN A 108 26.69 34.53 -24.74
C ASN A 108 25.44 34.52 -23.84
N VAL A 109 24.77 33.37 -23.71
CA VAL A 109 23.60 33.20 -22.85
C VAL A 109 24.02 32.36 -21.65
N HIS A 110 24.06 32.98 -20.48
CA HIS A 110 24.24 32.28 -19.21
C HIS A 110 22.90 31.75 -18.73
N LEU A 111 22.73 30.42 -18.74
CA LEU A 111 21.61 29.80 -18.04
C LEU A 111 21.92 29.70 -16.55
N ASN A 112 21.13 30.41 -15.74
CA ASN A 112 21.11 30.14 -14.31
C ASN A 112 20.39 28.81 -14.06
N VAL A 113 21.11 27.83 -13.50
CA VAL A 113 20.57 26.48 -13.22
C VAL A 113 19.35 26.54 -12.29
N PHE A 114 19.32 27.50 -11.36
CA PHE A 114 18.17 27.69 -10.46
C PHE A 114 16.91 28.22 -11.16
N ASP A 115 17.06 28.89 -12.29
CA ASP A 115 15.94 29.31 -13.15
C ASP A 115 15.51 28.20 -14.12
N SER A 116 16.21 27.06 -14.15
CA SER A 116 15.84 25.92 -14.99
C SER A 116 14.49 25.34 -14.57
N TRP A 117 13.73 24.90 -15.57
CA TRP A 117 12.49 24.16 -15.40
C TRP A 117 12.65 22.96 -14.44
N PHE A 118 13.82 22.32 -14.42
CA PHE A 118 14.06 21.14 -13.58
C PHE A 118 14.04 21.49 -12.08
N VAL A 119 14.80 22.51 -11.67
CA VAL A 119 14.89 22.91 -10.25
C VAL A 119 13.57 23.53 -9.76
N ARG A 120 12.88 24.26 -10.63
CA ARG A 120 11.63 24.95 -10.29
C ARG A 120 10.40 24.03 -10.28
N ALA A 121 10.28 23.13 -11.26
CA ALA A 121 9.10 22.29 -11.40
C ALA A 121 9.11 21.09 -10.44
N LEU A 122 10.28 20.57 -10.07
CA LEU A 122 10.38 19.37 -9.22
C LEU A 122 9.65 19.52 -7.87
N PRO A 123 9.84 20.60 -7.08
CA PRO A 123 9.10 20.78 -5.83
C PRO A 123 7.59 20.80 -6.03
N THR A 124 7.12 21.47 -7.09
CA THR A 124 5.68 21.53 -7.38
C THR A 124 5.10 20.18 -7.82
N VAL A 125 5.82 19.42 -8.66
CA VAL A 125 5.39 18.08 -9.07
C VAL A 125 5.35 17.13 -7.87
N PHE A 126 6.35 17.20 -6.98
CA PHE A 126 6.37 16.40 -5.77
C PHE A 126 5.25 16.79 -4.80
N ALA A 127 5.00 18.07 -4.60
CA ALA A 127 3.91 18.56 -3.75
C ALA A 127 2.54 18.10 -4.27
N ILE A 128 2.29 18.22 -5.57
CA ILE A 128 1.06 17.74 -6.21
C ILE A 128 0.95 16.21 -6.09
N GLY A 129 2.05 15.49 -6.29
CA GLY A 129 2.11 14.03 -6.09
C GLY A 129 1.71 13.63 -4.66
N LEU A 130 2.20 14.36 -3.66
CA LEU A 130 1.88 14.13 -2.24
C LEU A 130 0.41 14.46 -1.94
N VAL A 131 -0.10 15.60 -2.42
CA VAL A 131 -1.52 15.96 -2.28
C VAL A 131 -2.42 14.89 -2.91
N ASN A 132 -2.10 14.45 -4.13
CA ASN A 132 -2.81 13.38 -4.82
C ASN A 132 -2.79 12.07 -4.00
N LEU A 133 -1.63 11.69 -3.44
CA LEU A 133 -1.50 10.52 -2.58
C LEU A 133 -2.43 10.62 -1.36
N VAL A 134 -2.42 11.77 -0.65
CA VAL A 134 -3.25 11.99 0.53
C VAL A 134 -4.74 11.93 0.19
N VAL A 135 -5.15 12.53 -0.93
CA VAL A 135 -6.55 12.52 -1.40
C VAL A 135 -7.00 11.08 -1.71
N VAL A 136 -6.18 10.31 -2.42
CA VAL A 136 -6.49 8.92 -2.76
C VAL A 136 -6.55 8.03 -1.52
N LEU A 137 -5.62 8.20 -0.57
CA LEU A 137 -5.66 7.48 0.70
C LEU A 137 -6.92 7.83 1.50
N ALA A 138 -7.26 9.12 1.59
CA ALA A 138 -8.48 9.56 2.27
C ALA A 138 -9.72 8.94 1.62
N LEU A 139 -9.81 8.98 0.29
CA LEU A 139 -10.92 8.39 -0.45
C LEU A 139 -11.00 6.86 -0.23
N ASN A 140 -9.87 6.15 -0.28
CA ASN A 140 -9.77 4.72 0.03
C ASN A 140 -10.29 4.38 1.46
N HIS A 141 -9.87 5.14 2.48
CA HIS A 141 -10.30 4.91 3.86
C HIS A 141 -11.76 5.33 4.12
N LEU A 142 -12.27 6.31 3.36
CA LEU A 142 -13.67 6.74 3.44
C LEU A 142 -14.62 5.74 2.78
N LEU A 143 -14.32 5.31 1.56
CA LEU A 143 -15.16 4.35 0.83
C LEU A 143 -15.17 2.98 1.52
N MET A 144 -14.02 2.48 1.96
CA MET A 144 -13.87 1.14 2.54
C MET A 144 -13.90 1.16 4.08
N ARG A 145 -14.63 2.11 4.69
CA ARG A 145 -14.57 2.35 6.14
C ARG A 145 -15.04 1.16 6.98
N THR A 146 -16.05 0.43 6.53
CA THR A 146 -16.58 -0.77 7.20
C THR A 146 -15.55 -1.90 7.16
N TRP A 147 -15.01 -2.17 5.99
CA TRP A 147 -13.97 -3.17 5.76
C TRP A 147 -12.71 -2.89 6.59
N TRP A 148 -12.21 -1.64 6.60
CA TRP A 148 -11.06 -1.27 7.44
C TRP A 148 -11.32 -1.49 8.94
N ARG A 149 -12.57 -1.29 9.41
CA ARG A 149 -12.94 -1.55 10.81
C ARG A 149 -13.02 -3.04 11.12
N GLN A 150 -13.38 -3.89 10.15
CA GLN A 150 -13.36 -5.33 10.31
C GLN A 150 -11.92 -5.86 10.37
N LEU A 151 -11.03 -5.37 9.50
CA LEU A 151 -9.60 -5.72 9.53
C LEU A 151 -8.93 -5.39 10.86
N GLU A 152 -9.28 -4.26 11.48
CA GLU A 152 -8.73 -3.88 12.79
C GLU A 152 -9.14 -4.81 13.94
N ARG A 153 -10.17 -5.63 13.75
CA ARG A 153 -10.65 -6.59 14.76
C ARG A 153 -10.13 -8.00 14.54
N ASN A 154 -9.40 -8.21 13.45
CA ASN A 154 -8.78 -9.50 13.12
C ASN A 154 -7.28 -9.46 13.42
N THR A 155 -6.79 -10.46 14.15
CA THR A 155 -5.40 -10.51 14.65
C THR A 155 -4.39 -10.58 13.50
N LEU A 156 -4.61 -11.46 12.53
CA LEU A 156 -3.73 -11.61 11.36
C LEU A 156 -3.71 -10.32 10.53
N ALA A 157 -4.88 -9.75 10.23
CA ALA A 157 -4.96 -8.53 9.44
C ALA A 157 -4.26 -7.34 10.13
N ARG A 158 -4.38 -7.22 11.45
CA ARG A 158 -3.64 -6.22 12.23
C ARG A 158 -2.14 -6.40 12.11
N GLN A 159 -1.62 -7.62 12.26
CA GLN A 159 -0.18 -7.89 12.06
C GLN A 159 0.25 -7.51 10.64
N PHE A 160 -0.57 -7.82 9.64
CA PHE A 160 -0.26 -7.43 8.27
C PHE A 160 -0.23 -5.90 8.10
N ILE A 161 -1.19 -5.16 8.66
CA ILE A 161 -1.27 -3.71 8.49
C ILE A 161 -0.15 -2.97 9.22
N TYR A 162 0.05 -3.28 10.50
CA TYR A 162 0.91 -2.47 11.39
C TYR A 162 2.37 -2.88 11.38
N ASN A 163 2.64 -4.16 11.09
CA ASN A 163 3.94 -4.78 11.28
C ASN A 163 4.63 -5.18 9.97
N SER A 164 3.94 -5.06 8.83
CA SER A 164 4.55 -5.27 7.51
C SER A 164 4.92 -3.96 6.80
N SER A 165 5.92 -4.04 5.93
CA SER A 165 6.28 -2.97 4.99
C SER A 165 5.41 -2.94 3.71
N ALA A 166 4.44 -3.86 3.57
CA ALA A 166 3.54 -3.90 2.43
C ALA A 166 2.55 -2.73 2.49
N ILE A 167 2.25 -2.11 1.35
CA ILE A 167 1.31 -0.96 1.26
C ILE A 167 -0.09 -1.36 0.78
N LEU A 168 -0.24 -2.60 0.29
CA LEU A 168 -1.45 -3.08 -0.36
C LEU A 168 -2.03 -4.26 0.42
N VAL A 169 -3.32 -4.19 0.71
CA VAL A 169 -4.07 -5.14 1.54
C VAL A 169 -5.19 -5.79 0.69
N GLU A 170 -4.83 -6.50 -0.37
CA GLU A 170 -5.80 -7.12 -1.29
C GLU A 170 -6.14 -8.57 -0.92
N PHE A 171 -5.39 -9.19 -0.01
CA PHE A 171 -5.55 -10.60 0.38
C PHE A 171 -6.83 -10.90 1.16
N PHE A 172 -7.56 -9.87 1.61
CA PHE A 172 -8.71 -10.00 2.50
C PHE A 172 -9.93 -9.36 1.86
N GLU A 173 -10.86 -10.15 1.34
CA GLU A 173 -12.09 -9.62 0.77
C GLU A 173 -13.15 -9.39 1.85
N GLU A 174 -14.13 -8.51 1.59
CA GLU A 174 -15.24 -8.28 2.53
C GLU A 174 -16.08 -9.54 2.75
N ASN A 175 -16.18 -10.40 1.73
CA ASN A 175 -16.93 -11.66 1.77
C ASN A 175 -16.28 -12.74 2.65
N ASP A 176 -14.98 -12.60 2.95
CA ASP A 176 -14.24 -13.58 3.76
C ASP A 176 -14.53 -13.41 5.27
N PHE A 177 -15.10 -12.29 5.67
CA PHE A 177 -15.49 -12.04 7.06
C PHE A 177 -16.82 -12.71 7.38
N LYS A 178 -16.82 -13.56 8.41
CA LYS A 178 -18.08 -14.14 8.91
C LYS A 178 -18.89 -13.07 9.66
N PRO A 179 -20.23 -13.07 9.50
CA PRO A 179 -21.08 -12.22 10.33
C PRO A 179 -20.85 -12.58 11.79
N VAL A 180 -20.59 -11.56 12.60
CA VAL A 180 -20.33 -11.70 14.03
C VAL A 180 -21.64 -12.01 14.73
N ASP A 181 -21.77 -13.20 15.32
CA ASP A 181 -22.84 -13.50 16.28
C ASP A 181 -22.79 -12.44 17.40
N ALA A 182 -23.96 -11.91 17.76
CA ALA A 182 -24.14 -10.62 18.46
C ALA A 182 -23.34 -10.44 19.77
N ASP A 183 -22.87 -11.53 20.38
CA ASP A 183 -22.29 -11.53 21.73
C ASP A 183 -20.83 -11.06 21.79
N VAL A 184 -20.08 -11.03 20.67
CA VAL A 184 -18.64 -10.66 20.71
C VAL A 184 -18.23 -9.74 19.55
N LYS A 185 -18.66 -8.46 19.60
CA LYS A 185 -18.22 -7.40 18.66
C LYS A 185 -16.71 -7.14 18.62
N ALA A 186 -15.94 -7.73 19.54
CA ALA A 186 -14.50 -7.52 19.66
C ALA A 186 -13.67 -8.20 18.57
N ILE A 187 -14.18 -9.26 17.94
CA ILE A 187 -13.44 -10.10 16.97
C ILE A 187 -14.17 -10.08 15.62
N ALA A 188 -13.42 -10.01 14.54
CA ALA A 188 -13.92 -10.23 13.18
C ALA A 188 -13.29 -11.51 12.60
N PRO A 189 -13.98 -12.66 12.69
CA PRO A 189 -13.45 -13.92 12.20
C PRO A 189 -13.30 -13.89 10.69
N LEU A 190 -12.09 -14.21 10.22
CA LEU A 190 -11.73 -14.20 8.81
C LEU A 190 -11.56 -15.64 8.31
N VAL A 191 -12.25 -15.99 7.22
CA VAL A 191 -12.10 -17.28 6.55
C VAL A 191 -11.00 -17.18 5.52
N VAL A 192 -9.91 -17.90 5.72
CA VAL A 192 -8.77 -17.90 4.80
C VAL A 192 -8.54 -19.31 4.26
N PRO A 193 -8.49 -19.52 2.94
CA PRO A 193 -8.14 -20.82 2.39
C PRO A 193 -6.70 -21.20 2.75
N ALA A 194 -6.46 -22.48 3.04
CA ALA A 194 -5.15 -22.95 3.51
C ALA A 194 -3.98 -22.53 2.60
N ARG A 195 -4.19 -22.57 1.28
CA ARG A 195 -3.21 -22.13 0.27
C ARG A 195 -2.81 -20.65 0.38
N SER A 196 -3.77 -19.76 0.66
CA SER A 196 -3.50 -18.32 0.82
C SER A 196 -2.78 -18.03 2.13
N LEU A 197 -2.95 -18.88 3.14
CA LEU A 197 -2.19 -18.78 4.38
C LEU A 197 -0.70 -19.09 4.15
N CYS A 198 -0.35 -20.07 3.30
CA CYS A 198 1.05 -20.32 2.93
C CYS A 198 1.69 -19.12 2.20
N THR A 199 0.96 -18.49 1.26
CA THR A 199 1.48 -17.31 0.57
C THR A 199 1.60 -16.11 1.50
N LEU A 200 0.64 -15.93 2.41
CA LEU A 200 0.72 -14.92 3.47
C LEU A 200 1.89 -15.19 4.43
N GLN A 201 2.16 -16.45 4.79
CA GLN A 201 3.30 -16.81 5.62
C GLN A 201 4.61 -16.42 4.93
N TRP A 202 4.80 -16.78 3.66
CA TRP A 202 5.97 -16.37 2.87
C TRP A 202 6.10 -14.84 2.79
N LEU A 203 5.00 -14.15 2.46
CA LEU A 203 4.96 -12.70 2.35
C LEU A 203 5.32 -12.02 3.67
N LEU A 204 4.77 -12.50 4.78
CA LEU A 204 5.07 -12.01 6.11
C LEU A 204 6.55 -12.23 6.44
N THR A 205 7.10 -13.42 6.21
CA THR A 205 8.53 -13.67 6.44
C THR A 205 9.44 -12.72 5.65
N CYS A 206 9.06 -12.31 4.45
CA CYS A 206 9.84 -11.36 3.65
C CYS A 206 9.60 -9.88 3.97
N HIS A 207 8.40 -9.51 4.40
CA HIS A 207 7.98 -8.09 4.53
C HIS A 207 7.75 -7.61 5.96
N LEU A 208 7.83 -8.49 6.95
CA LEU A 208 7.71 -8.12 8.35
C LEU A 208 8.89 -7.29 8.82
N ILE A 209 8.57 -6.20 9.51
CA ILE A 209 9.53 -5.37 10.22
C ILE A 209 9.69 -5.91 11.65
N ARG A 210 8.59 -6.41 12.23
CA ARG A 210 8.51 -7.01 13.58
C ARG A 210 7.20 -7.78 13.66
N PHE A 211 7.13 -9.01 14.16
CA PHE A 211 5.83 -9.65 14.47
C PHE A 211 5.62 -9.67 15.99
N GLY A 212 4.35 -9.81 16.41
CA GLY A 212 4.02 -9.87 17.83
C GLY A 212 3.48 -8.55 18.37
N LEU A 213 2.56 -7.92 17.63
CA LEU A 213 1.70 -6.88 18.18
C LEU A 213 0.99 -7.39 19.44
N THR A 214 1.02 -6.62 20.53
CA THR A 214 0.25 -7.02 21.72
C THR A 214 -1.24 -6.90 21.40
N GLU A 215 -1.95 -8.02 21.50
CA GLU A 215 -3.40 -8.02 21.31
C GLU A 215 -4.10 -7.31 22.48
N SER A 216 -5.23 -6.66 22.19
CA SER A 216 -5.98 -5.99 23.25
C SER A 216 -6.54 -7.02 24.23
N PRO A 217 -6.58 -6.73 25.54
CA PRO A 217 -7.09 -7.67 26.53
C PRO A 217 -8.55 -8.04 26.29
N ALA A 218 -9.33 -7.17 25.63
CA ALA A 218 -10.70 -7.45 25.21
C ALA A 218 -10.77 -8.53 24.12
N VAL A 219 -9.87 -8.49 23.13
CA VAL A 219 -9.78 -9.50 22.06
C VAL A 219 -9.33 -10.85 22.64
N VAL A 220 -8.31 -10.85 23.51
CA VAL A 220 -7.85 -12.09 24.16
C VAL A 220 -8.96 -12.72 25.00
N LYS A 221 -9.67 -11.94 25.82
CA LYS A 221 -10.83 -12.43 26.59
C LYS A 221 -11.92 -12.98 25.68
N ALA A 222 -12.22 -12.28 24.58
CA ALA A 222 -13.21 -12.69 23.60
C ALA A 222 -12.86 -14.02 22.92
N ILE A 223 -11.58 -14.24 22.56
CA ILE A 223 -11.10 -15.51 21.99
C ILE A 223 -11.29 -16.62 23.02
N VAL A 224 -10.81 -16.42 24.25
CA VAL A 224 -10.89 -17.42 25.32
C VAL A 224 -12.34 -17.81 25.63
N THR A 225 -13.25 -16.85 25.72
CA THR A 225 -14.68 -17.12 25.97
C THR A 225 -15.31 -17.92 24.84
N ARG A 226 -14.97 -17.63 23.57
CA ARG A 226 -15.51 -18.34 22.41
C ARG A 226 -14.95 -19.76 22.29
N THR A 227 -13.67 -19.94 22.58
CA THR A 227 -13.06 -21.27 22.66
C THR A 227 -13.74 -22.11 23.75
N ALA A 228 -14.02 -21.51 24.91
CA ALA A 228 -14.68 -22.20 26.02
C ALA A 228 -16.12 -22.59 25.69
N SER A 229 -16.84 -21.82 24.86
CA SER A 229 -18.23 -22.10 24.50
C SER A 229 -18.40 -23.15 23.39
N LYS A 230 -17.32 -23.66 22.76
CA LYS A 230 -17.36 -24.62 21.63
C LYS A 230 -18.32 -24.21 20.50
N GLN A 231 -18.59 -22.92 20.32
CA GLN A 231 -19.50 -22.44 19.29
C GLN A 231 -18.76 -22.21 17.96
N ASN A 232 -19.16 -23.00 16.95
CA ASN A 232 -18.84 -22.85 15.52
C ASN A 232 -17.36 -22.71 15.14
N GLY A 233 -16.71 -23.86 14.93
CA GLY A 233 -15.42 -24.00 14.24
C GLY A 233 -14.22 -23.56 15.08
N ASP A 234 -13.14 -24.33 14.98
CA ASP A 234 -11.90 -24.02 15.68
C ASP A 234 -11.32 -22.69 15.17
N LEU A 235 -11.11 -21.75 16.09
CA LEU A 235 -10.56 -20.43 15.81
C LEU A 235 -9.05 -20.50 15.96
N PHE A 236 -8.33 -20.14 14.91
CA PHE A 236 -6.87 -20.19 14.89
C PHE A 236 -6.26 -18.82 15.13
N MET A 237 -5.10 -18.81 15.80
CA MET A 237 -4.30 -17.61 16.05
C MET A 237 -2.95 -17.74 15.36
N VAL A 238 -2.47 -16.63 14.80
CA VAL A 238 -1.14 -16.58 14.17
C VAL A 238 -0.15 -15.95 15.14
N VAL A 239 0.94 -16.66 15.42
CA VAL A 239 1.97 -16.27 16.39
C VAL A 239 3.35 -16.39 15.73
N GLN A 240 4.30 -15.51 16.09
CA GLN A 240 5.70 -15.66 15.67
C GLN A 240 6.51 -16.20 16.85
N ASP A 241 7.35 -17.19 16.56
CA ASP A 241 8.31 -17.74 17.49
C ASP A 241 9.52 -16.80 17.70
N SER A 242 10.29 -17.03 18.75
CA SER A 242 11.56 -16.36 19.03
C SER A 242 12.55 -16.37 17.86
N ASP A 243 12.51 -17.42 17.02
CA ASP A 243 13.32 -17.54 15.80
C ASP A 243 12.80 -16.72 14.62
N GLY A 244 11.72 -15.96 14.79
CA GLY A 244 11.13 -15.15 13.72
C GLY A 244 10.19 -15.94 12.77
N ASN A 245 9.95 -17.22 13.05
CA ASN A 245 9.07 -18.06 12.24
C ASN A 245 7.60 -17.86 12.60
N VAL A 246 6.74 -17.68 11.60
CA VAL A 246 5.29 -17.56 11.77
C VAL A 246 4.66 -18.96 11.86
N ARG A 247 3.91 -19.21 12.93
CA ARG A 247 3.23 -20.48 13.26
C ARG A 247 1.74 -20.24 13.49
N LEU A 248 0.94 -21.27 13.23
CA LEU A 248 -0.51 -21.26 13.44
C LEU A 248 -0.84 -22.10 14.67
N TYR A 249 -1.55 -21.52 15.63
CA TYR A 249 -2.00 -22.19 16.84
C TYR A 249 -3.51 -22.37 16.82
N ASP A 250 -3.94 -23.55 17.26
CA ASP A 250 -5.33 -23.86 17.53
C ASP A 250 -5.73 -23.31 18.91
N ALA A 251 -7.03 -23.32 19.19
CA ALA A 251 -7.66 -22.87 20.42
C ALA A 251 -7.15 -23.61 21.68
N HIS A 252 -6.65 -24.85 21.51
CA HIS A 252 -5.97 -25.62 22.55
C HIS A 252 -4.49 -25.27 22.75
N LYS A 253 -4.00 -24.21 22.11
CA LYS A 253 -2.57 -23.81 22.06
C LYS A 253 -1.67 -24.90 21.45
N ALA A 254 -2.25 -25.81 20.68
CA ALA A 254 -1.51 -26.78 19.90
C ALA A 254 -1.09 -26.13 18.57
N GLU A 255 0.16 -26.31 18.18
CA GLU A 255 0.65 -25.86 16.88
C GLU A 255 0.10 -26.75 15.77
N VAL A 256 -0.42 -26.13 14.71
CA VAL A 256 -0.84 -26.81 13.49
C VAL A 256 0.40 -27.26 12.73
N GLN A 257 0.62 -28.56 12.69
CA GLN A 257 1.75 -29.18 11.99
C GLN A 257 1.62 -29.01 10.46
N SER A 258 2.76 -28.97 9.77
CA SER A 258 2.84 -28.84 8.30
C SER A 258 2.00 -29.90 7.58
N LEU A 259 2.02 -31.15 8.04
CA LEU A 259 1.23 -32.24 7.49
C LEU A 259 -0.28 -31.98 7.55
N GLY A 260 -0.75 -31.39 8.66
CA GLY A 260 -2.16 -31.00 8.80
C GLY A 260 -2.54 -29.89 7.81
N MET A 261 -1.61 -28.99 7.50
CA MET A 261 -1.80 -27.94 6.52
C MET A 261 -1.83 -28.49 5.09
N GLU A 262 -0.96 -29.43 4.73
CA GLU A 262 -0.93 -30.08 3.41
C GLU A 262 -2.24 -30.79 3.09
N VAL A 263 -2.78 -31.58 4.04
CA VAL A 263 -4.07 -32.25 3.87
C VAL A 263 -5.20 -31.23 3.63
N LYS A 264 -5.17 -30.11 4.36
CA LYS A 264 -6.16 -29.04 4.17
C LYS A 264 -6.02 -28.31 2.83
N ILE A 265 -4.81 -28.18 2.30
CA ILE A 265 -4.55 -27.62 0.97
C ILE A 265 -5.07 -28.57 -0.11
N LEU A 266 -4.77 -29.86 -0.01
CA LEU A 266 -5.24 -30.89 -0.95
C LEU A 266 -6.77 -30.94 -1.00
N ASN A 267 -7.43 -30.81 0.16
CA ASN A 267 -8.88 -30.81 0.27
C ASN A 267 -9.52 -29.43 0.00
N ASN A 268 -8.75 -28.41 -0.37
CA ASN A 268 -9.20 -27.03 -0.60
C ASN A 268 -10.08 -26.47 0.54
N THR A 269 -9.63 -26.67 1.78
CA THR A 269 -10.36 -26.27 2.99
C THR A 269 -9.88 -24.94 3.55
N ASN A 270 -10.73 -24.32 4.37
CA ASN A 270 -10.49 -23.00 4.94
C ASN A 270 -10.16 -23.07 6.45
N TYR A 271 -9.35 -22.12 6.90
CA TYR A 271 -9.12 -21.81 8.31
C TYR A 271 -9.95 -20.60 8.72
N ILE A 272 -10.39 -20.56 9.97
CA ILE A 272 -11.06 -19.39 10.55
C ILE A 272 -10.09 -18.74 11.51
N ILE A 273 -9.66 -17.53 11.22
CA ILE A 273 -8.65 -16.81 11.97
C ILE A 273 -9.31 -15.73 12.82
N ALA A 274 -8.90 -15.64 14.09
CA ALA A 274 -9.35 -14.62 15.03
C ALA A 274 -9.00 -13.22 14.57
#